data_AF-A0A8F5VQ66-F1
#
_entry.id   AF-A0A8F5VQ66-F1
#
_cell.length_a   1.000
_cell.length_b   1.000
_cell.length_c   1.000
_cell.angle_alpha   90.00
_cell.angle_beta   90.00
_cell.angle_gamma   90.00
#
_symmetry.space_group_name_H-M   'P 1'
#
loop_
_entity.id
_entity.type
_entity.pdbx_description
1 polymer ?
#
loop_
_entity_poly.entity_id
_entity_poly.type
_entity_poly.pdbx_seq_one_letter_code
_entity_poly.pdbx_strand_id
1 'polypeptide(L)'
;MTGFLLDQFEDLADAPGGVQRLREMILQLAVTGRLGTGDCKEKSLSAILENISINQNKSGKNGIIDKSKYEKLNWKIPENWIWSSLGNICQKISNGYSGQQNKNCSEYPLTRIETISLGFIDFNRVGFIHNPGTDIIEKYSLKKGDILMSHINSDKHLGKTAIFNNDRILLHGTNLLLIRLFPDVVCPEFINIYFNNIRNNGFF
;
A
#
# COMPACT_ATOMS: atom_id res chain seq x y z
N MET A 1 -3.12 29.51 1.92
CA MET A 1 -3.03 29.29 0.45
C MET A 1 -4.20 28.48 -0.08
N THR A 2 -4.77 27.54 0.68
CA THR A 2 -5.94 26.73 0.31
C THR A 2 -7.27 27.51 0.25
N GLY A 3 -7.49 28.51 1.10
CA GLY A 3 -8.71 29.32 1.09
C GLY A 3 -8.95 30.06 -0.24
N PHE A 4 -7.91 30.74 -0.75
CA PHE A 4 -7.96 31.46 -2.02
C PHE A 4 -8.32 30.57 -3.23
N LEU A 5 -7.92 29.28 -3.19
CA LEU A 5 -8.21 28.33 -4.27
C LEU A 5 -9.68 27.89 -4.28
N LEU A 6 -10.31 27.77 -3.10
CA LEU A 6 -11.73 27.44 -3.00
C LEU A 6 -12.59 28.63 -3.40
N ASP A 7 -12.18 29.85 -3.02
CA ASP A 7 -12.91 31.09 -3.33
C ASP A 7 -12.90 31.44 -4.83
N GLN A 8 -12.00 30.84 -5.62
CA GLN A 8 -11.86 31.08 -7.07
C GLN A 8 -12.12 29.79 -7.88
N PHE A 9 -12.74 28.78 -7.25
CA PHE A 9 -12.90 27.47 -7.86
C PHE A 9 -13.82 27.50 -9.09
N GLU A 10 -14.91 28.27 -9.05
CA GLU A 10 -15.84 28.40 -10.18
C GLU A 10 -15.14 29.01 -11.41
N ASP A 11 -14.41 30.11 -11.22
CA ASP A 11 -13.65 30.77 -12.29
C ASP A 11 -12.54 29.87 -12.87
N LEU A 12 -11.89 29.06 -12.01
CA LEU A 12 -10.87 28.09 -12.41
C LEU A 12 -11.46 26.88 -13.15
N ALA A 13 -12.69 26.47 -12.81
CA ALA A 13 -13.37 25.35 -13.45
C ALA A 13 -13.89 25.72 -14.85
N ASP A 14 -14.36 26.96 -15.02
CA ASP A 14 -14.91 27.47 -16.27
C ASP A 14 -13.84 27.90 -17.29
N ALA A 15 -12.60 28.12 -16.85
CA ALA A 15 -11.49 28.42 -17.75
C ALA A 15 -11.19 27.23 -18.70
N PRO A 16 -10.87 27.48 -19.99
CA PRO A 16 -10.51 26.43 -20.94
C PRO A 16 -9.32 25.59 -20.44
N GLY A 17 -9.56 24.30 -20.16
CA GLY A 17 -8.56 23.39 -19.60
C GLY A 17 -8.22 23.63 -18.12
N GLY A 18 -8.97 24.48 -17.42
CA GLY A 18 -8.74 24.85 -16.03
C GLY A 18 -8.84 23.66 -15.07
N VAL A 19 -9.84 22.80 -15.23
CA VAL A 19 -9.98 21.54 -14.47
C VAL A 19 -8.76 20.63 -14.61
N GLN A 20 -8.18 20.54 -15.82
CA GLN A 20 -7.00 19.71 -16.06
C GLN A 20 -5.77 20.29 -15.33
N ARG A 21 -5.52 21.60 -15.49
CA ARG A 21 -4.41 22.28 -14.80
C ARG A 21 -4.55 22.24 -13.28
N LEU A 22 -5.77 22.33 -12.77
CA LEU A 22 -6.06 22.20 -11.35
C LEU A 22 -5.67 20.81 -10.82
N ARG A 23 -6.03 19.74 -11.55
CA ARG A 23 -5.60 18.38 -11.20
C ARG A 23 -4.08 18.23 -11.21
N GLU A 24 -3.41 18.75 -12.23
CA GLU A 24 -1.94 18.72 -12.33
C GLU A 24 -1.28 19.46 -11.16
N MET A 25 -1.79 20.64 -10.80
CA MET A 25 -1.30 21.41 -9.66
C MET A 25 -1.54 20.69 -8.33
N ILE A 26 -2.72 20.11 -8.11
CA ILE A 26 -3.02 19.32 -6.90
C ILE A 26 -2.05 18.13 -6.79
N LEU A 27 -1.81 17.42 -7.89
CA LEU A 27 -0.84 16.31 -7.92
C LEU A 27 0.58 16.79 -7.60
N GLN A 28 1.00 17.91 -8.18
CA GLN A 28 2.32 18.49 -7.92
C GLN A 28 2.46 18.89 -6.45
N LEU A 29 1.44 19.52 -5.86
CA LEU A 29 1.42 19.88 -4.45
C LEU A 29 1.43 18.63 -3.55
N ALA A 30 0.70 17.57 -3.90
CA ALA A 30 0.71 16.31 -3.17
C ALA A 30 2.10 15.65 -3.18
N VAL A 31 2.71 15.51 -4.35
CA VAL A 31 4.04 14.86 -4.50
C VAL A 31 5.15 15.71 -3.86
N THR A 32 5.01 17.03 -3.84
CA THR A 32 5.96 17.92 -3.16
C THR A 32 5.70 18.07 -1.66
N GLY A 33 4.66 17.42 -1.10
CA GLY A 33 4.29 17.53 0.30
C GLY A 33 3.69 18.88 0.70
N ARG A 34 3.23 19.70 -0.25
CA ARG A 34 2.68 21.05 -0.05
C ARG A 34 1.15 21.09 -0.01
N LEU A 35 0.48 19.93 -0.01
CA LEU A 35 -0.97 19.84 0.04
C LEU A 35 -1.54 20.13 1.44
N GLY A 36 -0.72 19.98 2.49
CA GLY A 36 -1.13 20.21 3.87
C GLY A 36 -1.43 21.68 4.14
N THR A 37 -2.53 21.93 4.85
CA THR A 37 -2.68 23.17 5.62
C THR A 37 -1.58 23.15 6.68
N GLY A 38 -0.75 24.18 6.79
CA GLY A 38 0.30 24.26 7.82
C GLY A 38 -0.21 24.32 9.27
N ASP A 39 -1.34 23.70 9.59
CA ASP A 39 -1.94 23.59 10.90
C ASP A 39 -1.11 22.62 11.77
N CYS A 40 -0.47 23.17 12.80
CA CYS A 40 0.41 22.49 13.75
C CYS A 40 -0.27 21.42 14.64
N LYS A 41 -1.49 20.97 14.30
CA LYS A 41 -2.21 19.92 15.04
C LYS A 41 -1.96 18.51 14.49
N GLU A 42 -1.42 18.40 13.27
CA GLU A 42 -0.96 17.11 12.77
C GLU A 42 0.29 16.68 13.53
N LYS A 43 0.25 15.50 14.15
CA LYS A 43 1.45 14.91 14.76
C LYS A 43 2.51 14.81 13.68
N SER A 44 3.73 15.25 13.99
CA SER A 44 4.83 15.09 13.04
C SER A 44 4.98 13.62 12.66
N LEU A 45 5.25 13.34 11.38
CA LEU A 45 5.45 11.97 10.90
C LEU A 45 6.55 11.26 11.70
N SER A 46 7.57 12.01 12.16
CA SER A 46 8.58 11.53 13.09
C SER A 46 7.99 11.01 14.41
N ALA A 47 7.06 11.73 15.03
CA ALA A 47 6.40 11.30 16.27
C ALA A 47 5.49 10.08 16.03
N ILE A 48 4.82 10.00 14.87
CA ILE A 48 4.00 8.82 14.52
C ILE A 48 4.89 7.59 14.36
N LEU A 49 6.00 7.70 13.62
CA LEU A 49 6.94 6.59 13.44
C LEU A 49 7.63 6.20 14.75
N GLU A 50 7.94 7.16 15.62
CA GLU A 50 8.51 6.87 16.95
C GLU A 50 7.51 6.07 17.80
N ASN A 51 6.24 6.49 17.85
CA ASN A 51 5.18 5.74 18.54
C ASN A 51 5.02 4.31 18.00
N ILE A 52 5.12 4.13 16.69
CA ILE A 52 5.03 2.81 16.06
C ILE A 52 6.26 1.98 16.39
N SER A 53 7.46 2.58 16.35
CA SER A 53 8.71 1.92 16.74
C SER A 53 8.64 1.45 18.20
N ILE A 54 8.15 2.29 19.11
CA ILE A 54 7.94 1.94 20.52
C ILE A 54 6.96 0.77 20.66
N ASN A 55 5.85 0.79 19.89
CA ASN A 55 4.87 -0.29 19.91
C ASN A 55 5.41 -1.60 19.30
N GLN A 56 6.26 -1.53 18.28
CA GLN A 56 6.89 -2.71 17.65
C GLN A 56 8.08 -3.28 18.45
N ASN A 57 8.77 -2.46 19.26
CA ASN A 57 9.86 -2.91 20.14
C ASN A 57 9.38 -3.88 21.23
N LYS A 58 8.08 -3.91 21.55
CA LYS A 58 7.46 -4.95 22.38
C LYS A 58 7.36 -6.31 21.68
N SER A 59 7.66 -6.42 20.39
CA SER A 59 7.65 -7.65 19.57
C SER A 59 8.98 -7.93 18.84
N GLY A 60 10.08 -7.26 19.20
CA GLY A 60 11.44 -7.70 18.84
C GLY A 60 11.93 -7.42 17.42
N LYS A 61 11.42 -6.38 16.74
CA LYS A 61 11.95 -5.95 15.43
C LYS A 61 12.40 -4.48 15.46
N ASN A 62 13.65 -4.25 15.87
CA ASN A 62 14.29 -2.94 15.77
C ASN A 62 14.61 -2.63 14.30
N GLY A 63 13.89 -1.68 13.71
CA GLY A 63 14.12 -1.18 12.35
C GLY A 63 14.47 0.30 12.33
N ILE A 64 15.18 0.84 13.32
CA ILE A 64 15.71 2.21 13.20
C ILE A 64 16.76 2.19 12.09
N ILE A 65 16.45 2.86 10.99
CA ILE A 65 17.30 2.92 9.81
C ILE A 65 18.39 3.93 10.04
N ASP A 66 19.63 3.52 9.76
CA ASP A 66 20.77 4.40 9.68
C ASP A 66 20.59 5.39 8.51
N LYS A 67 20.41 6.68 8.84
CA LYS A 67 20.31 7.80 7.88
C LYS A 67 21.50 7.84 6.91
N SER A 68 22.65 7.33 7.32
CA SER A 68 23.89 7.33 6.52
C SER A 68 23.77 6.58 5.18
N LYS A 69 22.84 5.63 5.08
CA LYS A 69 22.65 4.82 3.85
C LYS A 69 21.96 5.62 2.73
N TYR A 70 21.14 6.62 3.08
CA TYR A 70 20.32 7.38 2.14
C TYR A 70 20.91 8.76 1.84
N GLU A 71 21.73 9.33 2.74
CA GLU A 71 22.49 10.55 2.47
C GLU A 71 23.44 10.38 1.26
N LYS A 72 23.94 9.16 1.01
CA LYS A 72 24.77 8.84 -0.16
C LYS A 72 24.04 8.92 -1.51
N LEU A 73 22.71 8.88 -1.53
CA LEU A 73 21.93 8.89 -2.78
C LEU A 73 21.79 10.30 -3.40
N ASN A 74 22.18 11.38 -2.70
CA ASN A 74 22.05 12.77 -3.17
C ASN A 74 20.64 13.16 -3.67
N TRP A 75 19.60 12.40 -3.29
CA TRP A 75 18.23 12.69 -3.67
C TRP A 75 17.64 13.76 -2.76
N LYS A 76 17.31 14.92 -3.35
CA LYS A 76 16.59 15.97 -2.66
C LYS A 76 15.13 15.55 -2.47
N ILE A 77 14.73 15.28 -1.23
CA ILE A 77 13.32 15.10 -0.85
C ILE A 77 12.78 16.41 -0.25
N PRO A 78 11.46 16.64 -0.26
CA PRO A 78 10.88 17.79 0.43
C PRO A 78 11.23 17.80 1.93
N GLU A 79 11.30 18.99 2.54
CA GLU A 79 11.71 19.16 3.95
C GLU A 79 10.80 18.42 4.94
N ASN A 80 9.53 18.21 4.58
CA ASN A 80 8.56 17.50 5.39
C ASN A 80 8.52 15.99 5.13
N TRP A 81 9.38 15.46 4.25
CA TRP A 81 9.50 14.03 4.00
C TRP A 81 10.64 13.43 4.83
N ILE A 82 10.50 12.15 5.14
CA ILE A 82 11.55 11.37 5.81
C ILE A 82 11.76 10.06 5.08
N TRP A 83 13.01 9.63 5.03
CA TRP A 83 13.35 8.29 4.58
C TRP A 83 12.87 7.27 5.60
N SER A 84 12.17 6.24 5.13
CA SER A 84 11.73 5.10 5.93
C SER A 84 11.80 3.83 5.11
N SER A 85 11.84 2.68 5.78
CA SER A 85 11.81 1.37 5.15
C SER A 85 10.38 0.88 5.10
N LEU A 86 10.10 -0.02 4.15
CA LEU A 86 8.83 -0.70 4.09
C LEU A 86 8.50 -1.41 5.43
N GLY A 87 9.50 -1.95 6.12
CA GLY A 87 9.31 -2.61 7.41
C GLY A 87 8.74 -1.69 8.50
N ASN A 88 9.14 -0.42 8.54
CA ASN A 88 8.70 0.53 9.57
C ASN A 88 7.26 1.02 9.35
N ILE A 89 6.78 0.96 8.10
CA ILE A 89 5.43 1.40 7.74
C ILE A 89 4.45 0.23 7.61
N CYS A 90 4.92 -1.01 7.77
CA CYS A 90 4.11 -2.22 7.70
C CYS A 90 3.83 -2.83 9.08
N GLN A 91 2.57 -3.16 9.33
CA GLN A 91 2.13 -4.02 10.42
C GLN A 91 2.52 -5.48 10.20
N LYS A 92 2.43 -5.94 8.95
CA LYS A 92 2.64 -7.35 8.60
C LYS A 92 3.17 -7.46 7.18
N ILE A 93 4.24 -8.23 7.03
CA ILE A 93 4.71 -8.74 5.74
C ILE A 93 4.84 -10.26 5.90
N SER A 94 4.07 -11.04 5.13
CA SER A 94 4.08 -12.50 5.30
C SER A 94 3.58 -13.24 4.06
N ASN A 95 3.92 -14.52 3.98
CA ASN A 95 3.26 -15.47 3.10
C ASN A 95 1.91 -15.92 3.67
N GLY A 96 1.02 -16.36 2.78
CA GLY A 96 -0.32 -16.80 3.13
C GLY A 96 -0.41 -18.29 3.44
N TYR A 97 -1.64 -18.77 3.49
CA TYR A 97 -2.00 -20.15 3.76
C TYR A 97 -1.48 -21.10 2.67
N SER A 98 -0.80 -22.18 3.09
CA SER A 98 -0.18 -23.20 2.23
C SER A 98 -0.90 -24.56 2.27
N GLY A 99 -2.05 -24.65 2.94
CA GLY A 99 -2.76 -25.92 3.06
C GLY A 99 -3.45 -26.38 1.77
N GLN A 100 -4.07 -27.55 1.85
CA GLN A 100 -4.57 -28.27 0.68
C GLN A 100 -5.77 -27.53 0.05
N GLN A 101 -5.63 -27.19 -1.22
CA GLN A 101 -6.70 -26.56 -2.00
C GLN A 101 -7.59 -27.66 -2.60
N ASN A 102 -8.91 -27.46 -2.52
CA ASN A 102 -9.85 -28.36 -3.16
C ASN A 102 -10.42 -27.69 -4.42
N LYS A 103 -10.04 -28.19 -5.59
CA LYS A 103 -10.49 -27.64 -6.88
C LYS A 103 -11.98 -27.86 -7.14
N ASN A 104 -12.61 -28.81 -6.45
CA ASN A 104 -14.02 -29.18 -6.66
C ASN A 104 -14.97 -28.50 -5.66
N CYS A 105 -14.47 -27.57 -4.86
CA CYS A 105 -15.26 -26.84 -3.87
C CYS A 105 -15.22 -25.34 -4.19
N SER A 106 -16.28 -24.60 -3.83
CA SER A 106 -16.38 -23.15 -4.03
C SER A 106 -16.83 -22.43 -2.76
N GLU A 107 -16.31 -22.86 -1.62
CA GLU A 107 -16.75 -22.38 -0.30
C GLU A 107 -15.95 -21.15 0.15
N TYR A 108 -14.64 -21.31 0.38
CA TYR A 108 -13.78 -20.22 0.82
C TYR A 108 -12.76 -19.82 -0.25
N PRO A 109 -12.86 -18.61 -0.83
CA PRO A 109 -11.96 -18.17 -1.89
C PRO A 109 -10.56 -17.88 -1.33
N LEU A 110 -9.54 -18.29 -2.06
CA LEU A 110 -8.12 -18.18 -1.70
C LEU A 110 -7.34 -17.51 -2.83
N THR A 111 -6.50 -16.52 -2.51
CA THR A 111 -5.73 -15.80 -3.53
C THR A 111 -4.66 -16.67 -4.19
N ARG A 112 -4.43 -16.44 -5.48
CA ARG A 112 -3.34 -16.98 -6.30
C ARG A 112 -2.68 -15.89 -7.12
N ILE A 113 -1.58 -16.18 -7.80
CA ILE A 113 -0.90 -15.21 -8.68
C ILE A 113 -1.87 -14.68 -9.75
N GLU A 114 -2.74 -15.54 -10.27
CA GLU A 114 -3.76 -15.19 -11.26
C GLU A 114 -4.78 -14.19 -10.71
N THR A 115 -5.09 -14.26 -9.41
CA THR A 115 -6.03 -13.36 -8.74
C THR A 115 -5.63 -11.90 -8.91
N ILE A 116 -4.34 -11.60 -8.95
CA ILE A 116 -3.82 -10.23 -9.11
C ILE A 116 -3.14 -9.99 -10.46
N SER A 117 -3.27 -10.93 -11.39
CA SER A 117 -2.53 -10.91 -12.66
C SER A 117 -2.77 -9.67 -13.53
N LEU A 118 -3.93 -9.04 -13.34
CA LEU A 118 -4.39 -7.84 -14.03
C LEU A 118 -4.11 -6.53 -13.26
N GLY A 119 -3.43 -6.60 -12.10
CA GLY A 119 -3.16 -5.43 -11.24
C GLY A 119 -4.32 -5.05 -10.32
N PHE A 120 -5.40 -5.82 -10.34
CA PHE A 120 -6.53 -5.73 -9.42
C PHE A 120 -6.95 -7.15 -9.00
N ILE A 121 -7.76 -7.25 -7.95
CA ILE A 121 -8.25 -8.54 -7.46
C ILE A 121 -9.42 -9.01 -8.33
N ASP A 122 -9.18 -10.08 -9.08
CA ASP A 122 -10.19 -10.77 -9.89
C ASP A 122 -10.71 -12.00 -9.14
N PHE A 123 -11.94 -11.90 -8.63
CA PHE A 123 -12.61 -13.01 -7.93
C PHE A 123 -12.92 -14.21 -8.84
N ASN A 124 -12.85 -14.07 -10.16
CA ASN A 124 -13.00 -15.20 -11.08
C ASN A 124 -11.72 -16.05 -11.19
N ARG A 125 -10.60 -15.54 -10.65
CA ARG A 125 -9.27 -16.16 -10.71
C ARG A 125 -8.73 -16.51 -9.32
N VAL A 126 -9.62 -16.94 -8.43
CA VAL A 126 -9.27 -17.43 -7.08
C VAL A 126 -9.20 -18.94 -7.04
N GLY A 127 -8.43 -19.48 -6.11
CA GLY A 127 -8.56 -20.87 -5.66
C GLY A 127 -9.65 -20.99 -4.60
N PHE A 128 -9.88 -22.22 -4.14
CA PHE A 128 -10.82 -22.48 -3.07
C PHE A 128 -10.27 -23.50 -2.06
N ILE A 129 -10.69 -23.33 -0.82
CA ILE A 129 -10.47 -24.29 0.26
C ILE A 129 -11.82 -24.72 0.82
N HIS A 130 -11.88 -25.96 1.28
CA HIS A 130 -13.08 -26.54 1.87
C HIS A 130 -12.89 -26.65 3.38
N ASN A 131 -13.88 -26.20 4.14
CA ASN A 131 -13.95 -26.30 5.60
C ASN A 131 -12.60 -26.10 6.35
N PRO A 132 -11.95 -24.93 6.21
CA PRO A 132 -10.60 -24.69 6.74
C PRO A 132 -10.55 -24.52 8.27
N GLY A 133 -11.67 -24.49 8.98
CA GLY A 133 -11.72 -24.11 10.39
C GLY A 133 -11.71 -22.58 10.58
N THR A 134 -12.31 -22.13 11.69
CA THR A 134 -12.50 -20.70 12.00
C THR A 134 -11.19 -19.97 12.26
N ASP A 135 -10.21 -20.65 12.87
CA ASP A 135 -8.88 -20.13 13.15
C ASP A 135 -8.12 -19.77 11.87
N ILE A 136 -8.24 -20.58 10.82
CA ILE A 136 -7.61 -20.32 9.52
C ILE A 136 -8.31 -19.14 8.84
N ILE A 137 -9.64 -19.08 8.88
CA ILE A 137 -10.41 -17.98 8.30
C ILE A 137 -10.01 -16.65 8.96
N GLU A 138 -9.99 -16.59 10.29
CA GLU A 138 -9.62 -15.38 11.03
C GLU A 138 -8.18 -14.95 10.76
N LYS A 139 -7.24 -15.91 10.72
CA LYS A 139 -5.81 -15.63 10.56
C LYS A 139 -5.43 -15.15 9.15
N TYR A 140 -6.08 -15.70 8.13
CA TYR A 140 -5.72 -15.49 6.72
C TYR A 140 -6.71 -14.60 5.95
N SER A 141 -7.82 -14.17 6.55
CA SER A 141 -8.70 -13.20 5.90
C SER A 141 -7.97 -11.88 5.62
N LEU A 142 -8.12 -11.41 4.38
CA LEU A 142 -7.66 -10.09 3.98
C LEU A 142 -8.53 -9.00 4.60
N LYS A 143 -7.89 -7.85 4.86
CA LYS A 143 -8.51 -6.64 5.36
C LYS A 143 -8.44 -5.55 4.30
N LYS A 144 -9.42 -4.66 4.28
CA LYS A 144 -9.39 -3.49 3.40
C LYS A 144 -8.06 -2.72 3.56
N GLY A 145 -7.43 -2.40 2.44
CA GLY A 145 -6.12 -1.76 2.38
C GLY A 145 -4.93 -2.73 2.35
N ASP A 146 -5.16 -4.05 2.47
CA ASP A 146 -4.09 -5.03 2.27
C ASP A 146 -3.57 -4.98 0.83
N ILE A 147 -2.25 -5.01 0.67
CA ILE A 147 -1.60 -5.08 -0.64
C ILE A 147 -1.06 -6.49 -0.82
N LEU A 148 -1.42 -7.12 -1.94
CA LEU A 148 -0.86 -8.40 -2.36
C LEU A 148 0.22 -8.15 -3.40
N MET A 149 1.37 -8.84 -3.29
CA MET A 149 2.47 -8.75 -4.23
C MET A 149 2.87 -10.13 -4.75
N SER A 150 2.97 -10.26 -6.06
CA SER A 150 3.56 -11.44 -6.71
C SER A 150 5.08 -11.33 -6.69
N HIS A 151 5.73 -12.29 -6.03
CA HIS A 151 7.17 -12.26 -5.77
C HIS A 151 7.89 -13.56 -6.20
N ILE A 152 7.17 -14.50 -6.83
CA ILE A 152 7.68 -15.83 -7.21
C ILE A 152 7.11 -16.31 -8.55
N ASN A 153 7.70 -17.39 -9.08
CA ASN A 153 7.20 -18.29 -10.14
C ASN A 153 7.12 -17.75 -11.58
N SER A 154 7.13 -16.44 -11.84
CA SER A 154 7.13 -15.94 -13.21
C SER A 154 7.60 -14.50 -13.31
N ASP A 155 8.59 -14.24 -14.17
CA ASP A 155 9.07 -12.89 -14.52
C ASP A 155 7.91 -12.00 -15.00
N LYS A 156 6.95 -12.57 -15.73
CA LYS A 156 5.76 -11.85 -16.22
C LYS A 156 4.91 -11.26 -15.09
N HIS A 157 4.87 -11.93 -13.94
CA HIS A 157 4.07 -11.53 -12.80
C HIS A 157 4.87 -10.91 -11.66
N LEU A 158 6.20 -10.93 -11.74
CA LEU A 158 7.07 -10.40 -10.70
C LEU A 158 6.79 -8.91 -10.45
N GLY A 159 6.72 -8.55 -9.17
CA GLY A 159 6.46 -7.20 -8.70
C GLY A 159 5.03 -6.70 -8.90
N LYS A 160 4.12 -7.47 -9.51
CA LYS A 160 2.72 -7.04 -9.68
C LYS A 160 2.03 -6.96 -8.33
N THR A 161 1.27 -5.89 -8.13
CA THR A 161 0.54 -5.64 -6.89
C THR A 161 -0.95 -5.41 -7.14
N ALA A 162 -1.77 -5.68 -6.13
CA ALA A 162 -3.18 -5.31 -6.09
C ALA A 162 -3.61 -4.98 -4.66
N ILE A 163 -4.47 -3.98 -4.51
CA ILE A 163 -5.06 -3.60 -3.22
C ILE A 163 -6.37 -4.37 -3.04
N PHE A 164 -6.56 -4.95 -1.86
CA PHE A 164 -7.84 -5.49 -1.45
C PHE A 164 -8.71 -4.38 -0.86
N ASN A 165 -9.79 -4.04 -1.59
CA ASN A 165 -10.79 -3.08 -1.15
C ASN A 165 -12.19 -3.62 -1.41
N ASN A 166 -12.53 -4.73 -0.74
CA ASN A 166 -13.83 -5.38 -0.87
C ASN A 166 -14.32 -5.83 0.51
N ASP A 167 -15.62 -6.05 0.66
CA ASP A 167 -16.26 -6.54 1.90
C ASP A 167 -16.41 -8.07 1.92
N ARG A 168 -16.21 -8.74 0.79
CA ARG A 168 -16.27 -10.20 0.69
C ARG A 168 -15.08 -10.84 1.36
N ILE A 169 -15.29 -11.96 2.03
CA ILE A 169 -14.20 -12.79 2.56
C ILE A 169 -13.31 -13.24 1.39
N LEU A 170 -12.00 -13.03 1.53
CA LEU A 170 -10.97 -13.53 0.65
C LEU A 170 -9.76 -13.92 1.48
N LEU A 171 -9.34 -15.17 1.38
CA LEU A 171 -8.24 -15.69 2.18
C LEU A 171 -6.91 -15.50 1.45
N HIS A 172 -5.89 -15.13 2.21
CA HIS A 172 -4.53 -14.93 1.74
C HIS A 172 -3.81 -16.25 1.52
N GLY A 173 -3.53 -16.58 0.26
CA GLY A 173 -2.78 -17.77 -0.16
C GLY A 173 -1.26 -17.58 -0.21
N THR A 174 -0.52 -18.69 -0.12
CA THR A 174 0.95 -18.70 0.02
C THR A 174 1.74 -18.05 -1.13
N ASN A 175 1.21 -18.06 -2.35
CA ASN A 175 1.94 -17.60 -3.53
C ASN A 175 2.02 -16.08 -3.71
N LEU A 176 1.32 -15.33 -2.86
CA LEU A 176 1.37 -13.87 -2.84
C LEU A 176 1.91 -13.41 -1.48
N LEU A 177 2.75 -12.39 -1.49
CA LEU A 177 3.19 -11.72 -0.28
C LEU A 177 2.10 -10.75 0.14
N LEU A 178 1.65 -10.82 1.40
CA LEU A 178 0.79 -9.80 1.99
C LEU A 178 1.66 -8.69 2.55
N ILE A 179 1.28 -7.45 2.28
CA ILE A 179 1.86 -6.23 2.84
C ILE A 179 0.69 -5.44 3.47
N ARG A 180 0.65 -5.38 4.79
CA ARG A 180 -0.36 -4.64 5.56
C ARG A 180 0.30 -3.45 6.21
N LEU A 181 -0.19 -2.25 5.90
CA LEU A 181 0.37 -0.98 6.34
C LEU A 181 -0.24 -0.52 7.67
N PHE A 182 0.44 0.39 8.37
CA PHE A 182 -0.21 1.18 9.41
C PHE A 182 -1.08 2.25 8.74
N PRO A 183 -2.41 2.23 8.91
CA PRO A 183 -3.31 3.15 8.22
C PRO A 183 -3.05 4.61 8.60
N ASP A 184 -2.57 4.86 9.83
CA ASP A 184 -2.27 6.21 10.32
C ASP A 184 -0.92 6.78 9.82
N VAL A 185 -0.14 5.98 9.08
CA VAL A 185 1.20 6.39 8.58
C VAL A 185 1.16 6.68 7.10
N VAL A 186 0.55 5.78 6.33
CA VAL A 186 0.65 5.80 4.89
C VAL A 186 -0.58 5.15 4.26
N CYS A 187 -1.08 5.76 3.19
CA CYS A 187 -2.16 5.19 2.42
C CYS A 187 -1.67 4.04 1.51
N PRO A 188 -2.44 2.94 1.40
CA PRO A 188 -2.07 1.81 0.56
C PRO A 188 -1.98 2.17 -0.93
N GLU A 189 -2.76 3.14 -1.39
CA GLU A 189 -2.74 3.63 -2.76
C GLU A 189 -1.38 4.22 -3.13
N PHE A 190 -0.77 5.01 -2.24
CA PHE A 190 0.56 5.58 -2.47
C PHE A 190 1.62 4.49 -2.62
N ILE A 191 1.62 3.50 -1.72
CA ILE A 191 2.57 2.38 -1.77
C ILE A 191 2.35 1.52 -3.01
N ASN A 192 1.10 1.28 -3.41
CA ASN A 192 0.78 0.55 -4.64
C ASN A 192 1.24 1.30 -5.90
N ILE A 193 1.07 2.63 -5.94
CA ILE A 193 1.60 3.47 -7.02
C ILE A 193 3.12 3.38 -7.07
N TYR A 194 3.79 3.47 -5.90
CA TYR A 194 5.24 3.35 -5.81
C TYR A 194 5.74 1.99 -6.33
N PHE A 195 5.11 0.88 -5.92
CA PHE A 195 5.46 -0.46 -6.42
C PHE A 195 5.26 -0.60 -7.94
N ASN A 196 4.16 -0.07 -8.47
CA ASN A 196 3.94 -0.07 -9.91
C ASN A 196 4.98 0.79 -10.66
N ASN A 197 5.40 1.92 -10.08
CA ASN A 197 6.44 2.77 -10.66
C ASN A 197 7.80 2.04 -10.73
N ILE A 198 8.29 1.48 -9.62
CA ILE A 198 9.57 0.77 -9.62
C ILE A 198 9.55 -0.46 -10.54
N ARG A 199 8.40 -1.14 -10.66
CA ARG A 199 8.22 -2.25 -11.59
C ARG A 199 8.29 -1.79 -13.04
N ASN A 200 7.61 -0.71 -13.39
CA ASN A 200 7.64 -0.17 -14.76
C ASN A 200 9.02 0.36 -15.14
N ASN A 201 9.84 0.71 -14.15
CA ASN A 201 11.25 1.09 -14.33
C ASN A 201 12.23 -0.10 -14.35
N GLY A 202 11.74 -1.34 -14.33
CA GLY A 202 12.57 -2.55 -14.48
C GLY A 202 13.40 -2.91 -13.25
N PHE A 203 12.99 -2.48 -12.05
CA PHE A 203 13.66 -2.89 -10.81
C PHE A 203 13.43 -4.37 -10.47
N PHE A 204 12.32 -4.92 -10.94
CA PHE A 204 11.95 -6.34 -10.81
C PHE A 204 12.15 -7.05 -12.15
#